data_AF-A0A6J6B878-F1
#
_entry.id   AF-A0A6J6B878-F1
#
_cell.length_a   1.000
_cell.length_b   1.000
_cell.length_c   1.000
_cell.angle_alpha   90.00
_cell.angle_beta   90.00
_cell.angle_gamma   90.00
#
_symmetry.space_group_name_H-M   'P 1'
#
loop_
_entity.id
_entity.type
_entity.pdbx_description
1 polymer ?
#
loop_
_entity_poly.entity_id
_entity_poly.type
_entity_poly.pdbx_seq_one_letter_code
_entity_poly.pdbx_strand_id
1 'polypeptide(L)'
;MHQSAMELALDIYGPYSMLVDTGPESGTWPGALRDKRRANYPSSPMMSSFFFSRSETIWGGTSQIQRNIVGERVLALPKEPKPAGGE
;
A
#
# COMPACT_ATOMS: atom_id res chain seq x y z
N MET A 1 -7.61 2.47 -3.75
CA MET A 1 -8.09 3.60 -2.93
C MET A 1 -7.04 4.04 -1.92
N HIS A 2 -6.52 3.17 -1.06
CA HIS A 2 -5.54 3.57 -0.04
C HIS A 2 -4.22 4.11 -0.62
N GLN A 3 -3.63 3.44 -1.64
CA GLN A 3 -2.42 3.93 -2.33
C GLN A 3 -2.60 5.34 -2.91
N SER A 4 -3.62 5.53 -3.74
CA SER A 4 -3.89 6.83 -4.36
C SER A 4 -4.19 7.93 -3.35
N ALA A 5 -4.82 7.59 -2.22
CA ALA A 5 -5.05 8.54 -1.13
C ALA A 5 -3.74 8.93 -0.43
N MET A 6 -2.81 7.98 -0.24
CA MET A 6 -1.48 8.27 0.32
C MET A 6 -0.64 9.11 -0.64
N GLU A 7 -0.63 8.78 -1.93
CA GLU A 7 0.08 9.55 -2.97
C GLU A 7 -0.44 10.99 -3.01
N LEU A 8 -1.76 11.19 -3.08
CA LEU A 8 -2.35 12.53 -3.05
C LEU A 8 -1.99 13.30 -1.76
N ALA A 9 -1.97 12.63 -0.61
CA ALA A 9 -1.62 13.27 0.65
C ALA A 9 -0.14 13.71 0.66
N LEU A 10 0.78 12.90 0.11
CA LEU A 10 2.18 13.30 -0.06
C LEU A 10 2.31 14.49 -1.03
N ASP A 11 1.56 14.49 -2.13
CA ASP A 11 1.55 15.59 -3.09
C ASP A 11 1.07 16.90 -2.45
N ILE A 12 0.02 16.85 -1.61
CA ILE A 12 -0.48 18.01 -0.83
C ILE A 12 0.61 18.52 0.12
N TYR A 13 1.39 17.63 0.74
CA TYR A 13 2.48 18.00 1.65
C TYR A 13 3.72 18.53 0.90
N GLY A 14 3.76 18.37 -0.42
CA GLY A 14 4.75 18.98 -1.29
C GLY A 14 6.17 18.45 -1.06
N PRO A 15 7.22 19.27 -1.26
CA PRO A 15 8.62 18.82 -1.20
C PRO A 15 9.05 18.21 0.13
N TYR A 16 8.38 18.56 1.24
CA TYR A 16 8.66 17.97 2.56
C TYR A 16 8.35 16.47 2.61
N SER A 17 7.53 15.96 1.67
CA SER A 17 7.28 14.53 1.51
C SER A 17 8.49 13.76 0.97
N MET A 18 9.59 14.40 0.60
CA MET A 18 10.84 13.70 0.25
C MET A 18 11.65 13.26 1.48
N LEU A 19 11.26 13.69 2.68
CA LEU A 19 11.96 13.39 3.93
C LEU A 19 11.27 12.25 4.68
N VAL A 20 12.03 11.22 5.05
CA VAL A 20 11.49 9.99 5.65
C VAL A 20 10.93 10.21 7.07
N ASP A 21 11.46 11.21 7.78
CA ASP A 21 11.20 11.52 9.18
C ASP A 21 10.24 12.70 9.37
N THR A 22 9.82 13.34 8.28
CA THR A 22 8.97 14.52 8.30
C THR A 22 7.49 14.15 8.11
N GLY A 23 6.60 14.87 8.78
CA GLY A 23 5.16 14.76 8.63
C GLY A 23 4.44 15.80 9.49
N PRO A 24 3.10 15.87 9.44
CA PRO A 24 2.34 16.83 10.22
C PRO A 24 2.58 16.68 11.73
N GLU A 25 2.81 17.80 12.43
CA GLU A 25 3.03 17.82 13.90
C GLU A 25 1.82 17.27 14.67
N SER A 26 0.62 17.42 14.10
CA SER A 26 -0.61 16.87 14.66
C SER A 26 -0.59 15.34 14.78
N GLY A 27 0.34 14.67 14.09
CA GLY A 27 0.38 13.21 13.96
C GLY A 27 -0.81 12.64 13.20
N THR A 28 -1.69 13.49 12.68
CA THR A 28 -2.87 13.08 11.94
C THR A 28 -2.47 12.79 10.49
N TRP A 29 -2.54 11.52 10.14
CA TRP A 29 -2.34 11.05 8.78
C TRP A 29 -3.23 9.83 8.54
N PRO A 30 -3.82 9.66 7.34
CA PRO A 30 -4.63 8.48 7.11
C PRO A 30 -3.76 7.22 7.21
N GLY A 31 -4.15 6.29 8.09
CA GLY A 31 -3.37 5.09 8.41
C GLY A 31 -2.43 5.21 9.62
N ALA A 32 -2.21 6.41 10.18
CA ALA A 32 -1.31 6.61 11.32
C ALA A 32 -1.71 5.85 12.60
N LEU A 33 -2.99 5.52 12.76
CA LEU A 33 -3.48 4.73 13.90
C LEU A 33 -2.90 3.31 13.96
N ARG A 34 -2.28 2.83 12.87
CA ARG A 34 -1.61 1.52 12.82
C ARG A 34 -0.10 1.60 13.02
N ASP A 35 0.45 2.78 13.27
CA ASP A 35 1.88 2.97 13.37
C ASP A 35 2.47 2.25 14.60
N LYS A 36 3.52 1.47 14.36
CA LYS A 36 4.31 0.77 15.38
C LYS A 36 5.77 1.19 15.22
N ARG A 37 6.08 2.41 15.68
CA ARG A 37 7.41 3.00 15.54
C ARG A 37 8.48 2.11 16.16
N ARG A 38 9.64 2.03 15.49
CA ARG A 38 10.84 1.38 15.99
C ARG A 38 11.86 2.44 16.34
N ALA A 39 12.49 2.35 17.51
CA ALA A 39 13.43 3.37 18.00
C ALA A 39 14.56 3.70 17.00
N ASN A 40 15.04 2.70 16.24
CA ASN A 40 16.15 2.84 15.30
C ASN A 40 15.69 2.94 13.83
N TYR A 41 14.41 3.24 13.57
CA TYR A 41 13.86 3.42 12.24
C TYR A 41 13.07 4.73 12.19
N PRO A 42 13.69 5.85 11.75
CA PRO A 42 13.13 7.19 11.88
C PRO A 42 12.10 7.48 10.77
N SER A 43 11.09 6.62 10.62
CA SER A 43 9.97 6.91 9.72
C SER A 43 8.90 7.71 10.44
N SER A 44 8.44 8.79 9.81
CA SER A 44 7.26 9.51 10.27
C SER A 44 5.99 8.66 10.09
N PRO A 45 4.91 8.93 10.85
CA PRO A 45 3.63 8.22 10.66
C PRO A 45 3.08 8.33 9.24
N MET A 46 3.35 9.48 8.59
CA MET A 46 3.05 9.74 7.18
C MET A 46 3.75 8.73 6.27
N MET A 47 5.07 8.59 6.42
CA MET A 47 5.89 7.69 5.63
C MET A 47 5.60 6.21 5.90
N SER A 48 5.42 5.85 7.18
CA SER A 48 4.98 4.52 7.58
C SER A 48 3.67 4.13 6.87
N SER A 49 2.68 5.03 6.83
CA SER A 49 1.38 4.78 6.19
C SER A 49 1.49 4.69 4.67
N PHE A 50 2.31 5.54 4.04
CA PHE A 50 2.57 5.45 2.60
C PHE A 50 3.16 4.08 2.23
N PHE A 51 4.24 3.63 2.88
CA PHE A 51 4.83 2.33 2.61
C PHE A 51 3.88 1.18 2.89
N PHE A 52 3.07 1.29 3.95
CA PHE A 52 2.06 0.29 4.25
C PHE A 52 1.05 0.14 3.10
N SER A 53 0.54 1.25 2.56
CA SER A 53 -0.40 1.22 1.42
C SER A 53 0.19 0.54 0.17
N ARG A 54 1.51 0.62 -0.06
CA ARG A 54 2.18 -0.08 -1.16
C ARG A 54 2.14 -1.60 -0.95
N SER A 55 2.43 -2.03 0.28
CA SER A 55 2.49 -3.46 0.65
C SER A 55 1.14 -4.17 0.55
N GLU A 56 0.02 -3.49 0.81
CA GLU A 56 -1.33 -4.07 0.82
C GLU A 56 -1.75 -4.71 -0.50
N THR A 57 -1.18 -4.28 -1.62
CA THR A 57 -1.50 -4.86 -2.94
C THR A 57 -0.81 -6.18 -3.23
N ILE A 58 0.06 -6.63 -2.31
CA ILE A 58 0.89 -7.83 -2.42
C ILE A 58 0.63 -8.75 -1.23
N TRP A 59 0.69 -8.21 -0.02
CA TRP A 59 0.54 -8.98 1.21
C TRP A 59 -0.90 -9.47 1.38
N GLY A 60 -1.05 -10.77 1.67
CA GLY A 60 -2.36 -11.44 1.67
C GLY A 60 -2.84 -11.88 0.28
N GLY A 61 -1.98 -11.77 -0.74
CA GLY A 61 -2.27 -12.14 -2.13
C GLY A 61 -2.32 -10.91 -3.02
N THR A 62 -1.70 -11.00 -4.20
CA THR A 62 -1.61 -9.85 -5.09
C THR A 62 -2.97 -9.43 -5.61
N SER A 63 -3.14 -8.15 -5.92
CA SER A 63 -4.40 -7.64 -6.49
C SER A 63 -4.79 -8.34 -7.79
N GLN A 64 -3.81 -8.80 -8.58
CA GLN A 64 -4.02 -9.59 -9.79
C GLN A 64 -4.70 -10.93 -9.45
N ILE A 65 -4.12 -11.70 -8.52
CA ILE A 65 -4.69 -12.99 -8.11
C ILE A 65 -6.08 -12.81 -7.51
N GLN A 66 -6.29 -11.77 -6.69
CA GLN A 66 -7.61 -11.48 -6.12
C GLN A 66 -8.66 -11.18 -7.19
N ARG A 67 -8.32 -10.40 -8.23
CA ARG A 67 -9.23 -10.16 -9.37
C ARG A 67 -9.55 -11.45 -10.13
N ASN A 68 -8.59 -12.36 -10.26
CA ASN A 68 -8.80 -13.63 -10.93
C ASN A 68 -9.75 -14.53 -10.12
N ILE A 69 -9.58 -14.56 -8.80
CA ILE A 69 -10.51 -15.28 -7.90
C ILE A 69 -11.93 -14.72 -8.05
N VAL A 70 -12.09 -13.40 -8.13
CA VAL A 70 -13.41 -12.79 -8.40
C VAL A 70 -13.94 -13.20 -9.77
N GLY A 71 -13.11 -13.14 -10.82
CA GLY A 71 -13.49 -13.58 -12.17
C GLY A 71 -13.96 -15.04 -12.23
N GLU A 72 -13.20 -15.95 -11.65
CA GLU A 72 -13.51 -17.39 -11.64
C GLU A 72 -14.71 -17.73 -10.74
N ARG A 73 -14.75 -17.19 -9.51
CA ARG A 73 -15.72 -17.63 -8.49
C ARG A 73 -17.02 -16.84 -8.47
N VAL A 74 -16.97 -15.54 -8.79
CA VAL A 74 -18.15 -14.67 -8.74
C VAL A 74 -18.76 -14.55 -10.14
N LEU A 75 -17.92 -14.41 -11.17
CA LEU A 75 -18.37 -14.20 -12.54
C LEU A 75 -18.36 -15.47 -13.41
N ALA A 76 -17.91 -16.61 -12.87
CA ALA A 76 -17.82 -17.90 -13.57
C ALA A 76 -17.00 -17.84 -14.89
N LEU A 77 -16.02 -16.93 -14.97
CA LEU A 77 -15.12 -16.85 -16.11
C LEU A 77 -14.17 -18.05 -16.15
N PRO A 78 -13.67 -18.44 -17.34
CA PRO A 78 -12.65 -19.46 -17.46
C PRO A 78 -11.40 -19.11 -16.62
N LYS A 79 -10.79 -20.14 -16.05
CA LYS A 79 -9.57 -20.02 -15.26
C LYS A 79 -8.41 -19.46 -16.11
N GLU A 80 -7.58 -18.62 -15.49
CA GLU A 80 -6.39 -18.13 -16.17
C GLU A 80 -5.44 -19.27 -16.61
N PRO A 81 -4.81 -19.16 -17.79
CA PRO A 81 -3.80 -20.11 -18.23
C PRO A 81 -2.67 -20.19 -17.22
N LYS A 82 -2.24 -21.41 -16.88
CA LYS A 82 -1.03 -21.59 -16.08
C LYS A 82 0.18 -21.12 -16.91
N PRO A 83 1.17 -20.47 -16.31
CA PRO A 83 2.41 -20.15 -17.02
C PRO A 83 2.96 -21.43 -17.64
N ALA A 84 3.42 -21.36 -18.90
CA ALA A 84 4.13 -22.47 -19.52
C ALA A 84 5.29 -22.83 -18.59
N GLY A 85 5.36 -24.10 -18.18
CA GLY A 85 6.40 -24.56 -17.27
C GLY A 85 7.76 -24.15 -17.82
N GLY A 86 8.49 -23.31 -17.07
CA GLY A 86 9.90 -23.12 -17.34
C GLY A 86 10.60 -24.45 -17.15
N GLU A 87 11.39 -24.84 -18.14
CA GLU A 87 12.34 -25.97 -18.03
C GLU A 87 13.25 -25.80 -16.82
#